data_AF-A0AAV1M183-F1
#
_entry.id   AF-A0AAV1M183-F1
#
_cell.length_a   1.000
_cell.length_b   1.000
_cell.length_c   1.000
_cell.angle_alpha   90.00
_cell.angle_beta   90.00
_cell.angle_gamma   90.00
#
_symmetry.space_group_name_H-M   'P 1'
#
loop_
_entity.id
_entity.type
_entity.pdbx_description
1 polymer ?
#
loop_
_entity_poly.entity_id
_entity_poly.type
_entity_poly.pdbx_seq_one_letter_code
_entity_poly.pdbx_strand_id
1 'polypeptide(L)'
;MSSGKKRKVDTGGRQFQEKWTEEFFFILHNGKPICLLCNESISVMKEFNIKRHYSTKHATLHSLTGQLRTEKIQKLTANLEKQQQMFHKQ
;
A
#
# COMPACT_ATOMS: atom_id res chain seq x y z
N MET A 1 13.99 -39.56 10.38
CA MET A 1 13.49 -38.48 11.24
C MET A 1 14.17 -37.18 10.85
N SER A 2 13.60 -36.42 9.90
CA SER A 2 14.15 -35.13 9.48
C SER A 2 13.03 -34.10 9.46
N SER A 3 12.67 -33.63 10.65
CA SER A 3 11.71 -32.55 10.83
C SER A 3 12.34 -31.25 10.32
N GLY A 4 12.12 -30.97 9.03
CA GLY A 4 12.44 -29.68 8.43
C GLY A 4 11.77 -28.57 9.24
N LYS A 5 12.58 -27.82 9.98
CA LYS A 5 12.14 -26.74 10.87
C LYS A 5 11.49 -25.66 10.00
N LYS A 6 10.16 -25.73 9.82
CA LYS A 6 9.37 -24.66 9.21
C LYS A 6 9.61 -23.41 10.04
N ARG A 7 10.25 -22.41 9.45
CA ARG A 7 10.43 -21.09 10.07
C ARG A 7 9.04 -20.56 10.45
N LYS A 8 8.76 -20.47 11.75
CA LYS A 8 7.64 -19.68 12.26
C LYS A 8 7.94 -18.24 11.88
N VAL A 9 7.33 -17.74 10.81
CA VAL A 9 7.32 -16.30 10.59
C VAL A 9 6.37 -15.73 11.62
N ASP A 10 6.98 -15.09 12.61
CA ASP A 10 6.31 -14.17 13.52
C ASP A 10 5.33 -13.29 12.73
N THR A 11 4.05 -13.39 13.10
CA THR A 11 2.94 -12.80 12.35
C THR A 11 2.86 -11.27 12.57
N GLY A 12 3.72 -10.70 13.42
CA GLY A 12 3.76 -9.28 13.76
C GLY A 12 4.29 -8.35 12.65
N GLY A 13 4.95 -8.88 11.63
CA GLY A 13 5.55 -8.09 10.54
C GLY A 13 4.79 -8.09 9.21
N ARG A 14 3.59 -8.66 9.16
CA ARG A 14 2.79 -8.88 7.93
C ARG A 14 1.41 -8.22 7.98
N GLN A 15 1.21 -7.24 8.85
CA GLN A 15 -0.03 -6.48 8.92
C GLN A 15 0.14 -5.12 8.28
N PHE A 16 -0.94 -4.64 7.66
CA PHE A 16 -0.97 -3.32 7.05
C PHE A 16 -1.00 -2.27 8.15
N GLN A 17 -0.32 -1.15 7.93
CA GLN A 17 -0.31 -0.05 8.88
C GLN A 17 -0.99 1.15 8.22
N GLU A 18 -1.99 1.73 8.89
CA GLU A 18 -2.75 2.86 8.34
C GLU A 18 -1.87 4.07 8.04
N LYS A 19 -0.78 4.27 8.81
CA LYS A 19 0.26 5.27 8.54
C LYS A 19 0.85 5.17 7.12
N TRP A 20 0.87 3.99 6.51
CA TRP A 20 1.39 3.82 5.15
C TRP A 20 0.52 4.50 4.09
N THR A 21 -0.77 4.74 4.39
CA THR A 21 -1.64 5.54 3.54
C THR A 21 -1.16 6.99 3.51
N GLU A 22 -0.87 7.56 4.67
CA GLU A 22 -0.43 8.95 4.81
C GLU A 22 1.01 9.13 4.35
N GLU A 23 1.92 8.22 4.72
CA GLU A 23 3.35 8.33 4.43
C GLU A 23 3.74 7.86 3.03
N PHE A 24 3.01 6.93 2.42
CA PHE A 24 3.42 6.29 1.16
C PHE A 24 2.31 6.17 0.10
N PHE A 25 1.09 6.66 0.36
CA PHE A 25 -0.08 6.51 -0.54
C PHE A 25 -0.43 5.05 -0.81
N PHE A 26 -0.31 4.18 0.19
CA PHE A 26 -0.73 2.78 0.08
C PHE A 26 -2.05 2.54 0.79
N ILE A 27 -2.88 1.64 0.28
CA ILE A 27 -4.07 1.16 0.99
C ILE A 27 -4.09 -0.36 1.02
N LEU A 28 -4.81 -0.93 1.98
CA LEU A 28 -5.08 -2.36 1.99
C LEU A 28 -6.30 -2.67 1.12
N HIS A 29 -6.14 -3.51 0.10
CA HIS A 29 -7.23 -3.97 -0.73
C HIS A 29 -7.12 -5.48 -0.98
N ASN A 30 -8.20 -6.23 -0.72
CA ASN A 30 -8.25 -7.70 -0.85
C ASN A 30 -7.05 -8.42 -0.18
N GLY A 31 -6.64 -7.93 1.00
CA GLY A 31 -5.52 -8.48 1.75
C GLY A 31 -4.12 -8.15 1.19
N LYS A 32 -4.02 -7.26 0.19
CA LYS A 32 -2.75 -6.81 -0.39
C LYS A 32 -2.61 -5.28 -0.34
N PRO A 33 -1.43 -4.75 -0.01
CA PRO A 33 -1.16 -3.33 -0.14
C PRO A 33 -1.12 -2.90 -1.62
N ILE A 34 -1.91 -1.90 -2.00
CA ILE A 34 -1.96 -1.30 -3.34
C ILE A 34 -1.52 0.16 -3.26
N CYS A 35 -0.68 0.59 -4.20
CA CYS A 35 -0.29 1.98 -4.34
C CYS A 35 -1.40 2.79 -5.01
N LEU A 36 -1.85 3.88 -4.40
CA LEU A 36 -2.86 4.79 -4.96
C LEU A 36 -2.34 5.62 -6.14
N LEU A 37 -1.02 5.71 -6.32
CA LEU A 37 -0.40 6.57 -7.34
C LEU A 37 -0.23 5.86 -8.69
N CYS A 38 0.00 4.55 -8.66
CA CYS A 38 0.23 3.74 -9.87
C CYS A 38 -0.63 2.47 -9.92
N ASN A 39 -1.51 2.26 -8.94
CA ASN A 39 -2.41 1.11 -8.83
C ASN A 39 -1.69 -0.26 -8.79
N GLU A 40 -0.39 -0.29 -8.48
CA GLU A 40 0.36 -1.54 -8.35
C GLU A 40 0.19 -2.15 -6.96
N SER A 41 0.04 -3.48 -6.93
CA SER A 41 -0.01 -4.24 -5.68
C SER A 41 1.36 -4.77 -5.26
N ILE A 42 1.66 -4.72 -3.97
CA ILE A 42 2.88 -5.28 -3.40
C ILE A 42 2.56 -6.66 -2.81
N SER A 43 3.23 -7.69 -3.31
CA SER A 43 2.97 -9.09 -2.91
C SER A 43 3.33 -9.40 -1.45
N VAL A 44 4.27 -8.64 -0.87
CA VAL A 44 4.77 -8.88 0.49
C VAL A 44 4.51 -7.65 1.34
N MET A 45 3.59 -7.79 2.29
CA MET A 45 3.17 -6.75 3.24
C MET A 45 4.27 -6.45 4.27
N LYS A 46 5.32 -5.75 3.82
CA LYS A 46 6.43 -5.26 4.64
C LYS A 46 6.68 -3.80 4.30
N GLU A 47 6.93 -3.00 5.33
CA GLU A 47 7.25 -1.57 5.20
C GLU A 47 8.40 -1.32 4.22
N PHE A 48 9.45 -2.16 4.25
CA PHE A 48 10.58 -2.05 3.32
C PHE A 48 10.14 -2.08 1.85
N ASN A 49 9.21 -2.95 1.47
CA ASN A 49 8.75 -3.04 0.08
C ASN A 49 7.95 -1.79 -0.31
N ILE A 50 7.11 -1.30 0.60
CA ILE A 50 6.29 -0.10 0.40
C ILE A 50 7.18 1.14 0.26
N LYS A 51 8.11 1.32 1.21
CA LYS A 51 9.07 2.43 1.19
C LYS A 51 9.93 2.41 -0.06
N ARG A 52 10.48 1.23 -0.42
CA ARG A 52 11.28 1.08 -1.64
C ARG A 52 10.48 1.42 -2.88
N HIS A 53 9.25 0.93 -2.99
CA HIS A 53 8.36 1.25 -4.12
C HIS A 53 8.13 2.77 -4.22
N TYR A 54 7.74 3.39 -3.11
CA TYR A 54 7.47 4.83 -3.06
C TYR A 54 8.71 5.66 -3.43
N SER A 55 9.86 5.37 -2.81
CA SER A 55 11.10 6.13 -3.08
C SER A 55 11.65 5.91 -4.49
N THR A 56 11.34 4.81 -5.16
CA THR A 56 11.86 4.54 -6.52
C THR A 56 10.93 5.02 -7.62
N LYS A 57 9.62 4.81 -7.49
CA LYS A 57 8.62 5.20 -8.50
C LYS A 57 8.05 6.59 -8.29
N HIS A 58 8.07 7.08 -7.05
CA HIS A 58 7.36 8.28 -6.61
C HIS A 58 8.28 9.23 -5.83
N ALA A 59 9.58 9.20 -6.11
CA ALA A 59 10.58 10.07 -5.49
C ALA A 59 10.20 11.56 -5.56
N THR A 60 9.60 11.99 -6.68
CA THR A 60 9.17 13.38 -6.92
C THR A 60 8.04 13.83 -6.01
N LEU A 61 7.28 12.90 -5.42
CA LEU A 61 6.20 13.20 -4.50
C LEU A 61 6.67 13.30 -3.04
N HIS A 62 7.94 13.01 -2.77
CA HIS A 62 8.53 13.23 -1.46
C HIS A 62 8.58 14.72 -1.09
N SER A 63 8.64 15.62 -2.07
CA SER A 63 8.54 17.07 -1.85
C SER A 63 7.12 17.54 -1.55
N LEU A 64 6.10 16.71 -1.81
CA LEU A 64 4.70 17.03 -1.52
C LEU A 64 4.40 16.76 -0.04
N THR A 65 4.26 17.83 0.73
CA THR A 65 4.03 17.78 2.18
C THR A 65 2.78 18.57 2.58
N GLY A 66 2.33 18.39 3.82
CA GLY A 66 1.20 19.12 4.39
C GLY A 66 -0.14 18.83 3.72
N GLN A 67 -0.98 19.86 3.61
CA GLN A 67 -2.38 19.73 3.16
C GLN A 67 -2.50 19.18 1.73
N LEU A 68 -1.62 19.60 0.82
CA LEU A 68 -1.62 19.13 -0.58
C LEU A 68 -1.47 17.61 -0.69
N ARG A 69 -0.74 17.01 0.26
CA ARG A 69 -0.56 15.57 0.32
C ARG A 69 -1.85 14.87 0.73
N THR A 70 -2.49 15.35 1.80
CA THR A 70 -3.76 14.81 2.30
C THR A 70 -4.88 14.94 1.27
N GLU A 71 -4.99 16.09 0.61
CA GLU A 71 -5.97 16.32 -0.47
C GLU A 71 -5.75 15.34 -1.62
N LYS A 72 -4.48 15.06 -1.97
CA LYS A 72 -4.14 14.10 -3.01
C LYS A 72 -4.51 12.67 -2.61
N ILE A 73 -4.26 12.27 -1.36
CA ILE A 73 -4.69 10.96 -0.83
C ILE A 73 -6.21 10.85 -0.94
N GLN A 74 -6.96 11.81 -0.40
CA GLN A 74 -8.42 11.79 -0.43
C GLN A 74 -8.97 11.70 -1.87
N LYS A 75 -8.41 12.49 -2.78
CA LYS A 75 -8.81 12.47 -4.20
C LYS A 75 -8.53 11.13 -4.87
N LEU A 76 -7.37 10.53 -4.61
CA LEU A 76 -6.99 9.24 -5.20
C LEU A 76 -7.81 8.09 -4.62
N THR A 77 -8.02 8.07 -3.30
CA THR A 77 -8.87 7.07 -2.63
C THR A 77 -10.30 7.14 -3.16
N ALA A 78 -10.91 8.33 -3.21
CA ALA A 78 -12.26 8.50 -3.73
C ALA A 78 -12.37 8.12 -5.21
N ASN A 79 -11.33 8.37 -6.01
CA ASN A 79 -11.30 7.93 -7.40
C ASN A 79 -11.24 6.40 -7.49
N LEU A 80 -10.37 5.78 -6.69
CA LEU A 80 -10.23 4.33 -6.67
C LEU A 80 -11.52 3.64 -6.23
N GLU A 81 -12.20 4.15 -5.21
CA GLU A 81 -13.51 3.62 -4.76
C GLU A 81 -14.55 3.73 -5.87
N LYS A 82 -14.61 4.87 -6.58
CA LYS A 82 -15.50 5.04 -7.74
C LYS A 82 -15.16 4.04 -8.86
N GLN A 83 -13.88 3.86 -9.16
CA GLN A 83 -13.43 2.86 -10.11
C GLN A 83 -13.80 1.44 -9.66
N GLN A 84 -13.69 1.12 -8.37
CA GLN A 84 -14.10 -0.18 -7.87
C GLN A 84 -15.62 -0.39 -7.97
N GLN A 85 -16.44 0.62 -7.66
CA GLN A 85 -17.90 0.52 -7.78
C GLN A 85 -18.38 0.26 -9.22
N MET A 86 -17.68 0.78 -10.23
CA MET A 86 -18.01 0.50 -11.63
C MET A 86 -17.65 -0.93 -12.07
N PHE A 87 -16.67 -1.59 -11.45
CA PHE A 87 -16.29 -2.98 -11.79
C PHE A 87 -17.11 -4.05 -11.05
N HIS A 88 -17.84 -3.70 -9.98
CA HIS A 88 -18.70 -4.63 -9.22
C HIS A 88 -20.14 -4.71 -9.77
N LYS A 89 -20.40 -4.14 -10.95
CA LYS A 89 -21.70 -4.17 -11.62
C LYS A 89 -21.69 -5.32 -12.65
N GLN A 90 -21.82 -6.56 -12.17
CA GLN A 90 -22.16 -7.73 -13.00
C GLN A 90 -23.24 -8.55 -12.30
#